data_AF-A0A507C9T8-F1
#
_entry.id   AF-A0A507C9T8-F1
#
_cell.length_a   1.000
_cell.length_b   1.000
_cell.length_c   1.000
_cell.angle_alpha   90.00
_cell.angle_beta   90.00
_cell.angle_gamma   90.00
#
_symmetry.space_group_name_H-M   'P 1'
#
loop_
_entity.id
_entity.type
_entity.pdbx_description
1 polymer ?
#
loop_
_entity_poly.entity_id
_entity_poly.type
_entity_poly.pdbx_seq_one_letter_code
_entity_poly.pdbx_strand_id
1 'polypeptide(L)'
;MGKKGKSKDKKGGKGEDVETLRLQHEAALEKLKEDVSFEERAFKINTIKLQTKWRDIMKTAKSNELAHQLSVLSATHQRHSDLKSAALSNLNRDLQEAEEQYTNALSSHLNNVDDLIQLQEDRLTHLQETFNADVAFLEVEFENERMDVTMKHTKAKNDIMGILNRMQVEFGDAEADSRHEFSSVKDDVKNKNLEEKHALRIQLEGTVEDLWRQFQSALNSYNSATEERKKQFEELKAKDMRNAREIDFQMRKLAKLQESIASLKQKHTHIIHTHESQLSGLRETREKISTQFQTMKLSMSLSREREKRRLADLSVMSNKTIKNLRLRVDKAERIIKLAEMNSRMESEEERIWPFGRPELVHGSSSGGRDEEEVDEQSLAPASGVSGDGISASIEELHLLSKFHYRYNRAALDRLALERRKARLQEENNQLRFVLKQYLDGISVSEATLKSENPLLVVNGRTNAPLRHERGDPVHVTVVEASFVKSAQRV
;
A
#
# COMPACT_ATOMS: atom_id res chain seq x y z
N MET A 1 91.66 70.87 -47.42
CA MET A 1 92.28 70.58 -48.74
C MET A 1 91.65 71.55 -49.74
N GLY A 2 92.29 72.67 -50.09
CA GLY A 2 93.16 72.82 -51.28
C GLY A 2 92.28 73.18 -52.50
N LYS A 3 92.40 74.30 -53.22
CA LYS A 3 93.53 75.20 -53.51
C LYS A 3 93.04 76.61 -53.89
N LYS A 4 93.96 77.57 -53.70
CA LYS A 4 93.98 78.98 -54.11
C LYS A 4 94.09 79.18 -55.62
N GLY A 5 93.72 80.38 -56.09
CA GLY A 5 94.23 81.00 -57.32
C GLY A 5 93.90 82.51 -57.37
N LYS A 6 94.94 83.34 -57.44
CA LYS A 6 94.98 84.83 -57.47
C LYS A 6 95.17 85.34 -58.91
N SER A 7 94.85 86.63 -59.17
CA SER A 7 95.75 87.69 -59.75
C SER A 7 94.97 88.72 -60.60
N LYS A 8 94.78 89.96 -60.12
CA LYS A 8 95.46 91.27 -60.42
C LYS A 8 94.95 92.16 -61.56
N ASP A 9 94.67 93.41 -61.14
CA ASP A 9 95.08 94.73 -61.66
C ASP A 9 94.61 95.31 -63.02
N LYS A 10 93.80 96.38 -62.93
CA LYS A 10 94.03 97.76 -63.49
C LYS A 10 92.76 98.61 -63.27
N LYS A 11 92.69 99.60 -62.36
CA LYS A 11 93.24 100.98 -62.31
C LYS A 11 92.49 102.02 -63.18
N GLY A 12 91.86 102.98 -62.50
CA GLY A 12 91.31 104.26 -63.01
C GLY A 12 89.79 104.19 -63.25
N GLY A 13 88.92 105.01 -62.68
CA GLY A 13 89.03 106.32 -62.05
C GLY A 13 87.75 107.09 -62.39
N LYS A 14 87.27 107.94 -61.46
CA LYS A 14 85.98 108.69 -61.45
C LYS A 14 84.83 107.80 -60.97
N GLY A 15 84.21 107.98 -59.80
CA GLY A 15 84.03 109.19 -59.01
C GLY A 15 82.69 109.84 -59.33
N GLU A 16 81.60 109.09 -59.17
CA GLU A 16 80.19 109.52 -59.17
C GLU A 16 79.30 108.27 -58.92
N ASP A 17 79.39 107.59 -57.77
CA ASP A 17 78.51 106.42 -57.47
C ASP A 17 78.46 106.01 -55.97
N VAL A 18 78.66 106.93 -55.03
CA VAL A 18 78.61 106.62 -53.58
C VAL A 18 77.17 106.67 -53.02
N GLU A 19 76.27 107.44 -53.64
CA GLU A 19 74.83 107.41 -53.34
C GLU A 19 74.13 106.19 -53.94
N THR A 20 74.50 105.78 -55.16
CA THR A 20 73.92 104.62 -55.84
C THR A 20 74.28 103.30 -55.15
N LEU A 21 75.49 103.17 -54.58
CA LEU A 21 75.89 102.01 -53.78
C LEU A 21 75.28 101.96 -52.37
N ARG A 22 75.06 103.10 -51.70
CA ARG A 22 74.29 103.14 -50.44
C ARG A 22 72.81 102.84 -50.68
N LEU A 23 72.21 103.40 -51.71
CA LEU A 23 70.84 103.09 -52.13
C LEU A 23 70.70 101.62 -52.54
N GLN A 24 71.68 101.03 -53.22
CA GLN A 24 71.68 99.59 -53.55
C GLN A 24 71.86 98.70 -52.32
N HIS A 25 72.67 99.10 -51.33
CA HIS A 25 72.90 98.32 -50.11
C HIS A 25 71.77 98.48 -49.07
N GLU A 26 71.16 99.67 -48.98
CA GLU A 26 69.92 99.90 -48.23
C GLU A 26 68.75 99.17 -48.90
N ALA A 27 68.63 99.20 -50.23
CA ALA A 27 67.63 98.40 -50.96
C ALA A 27 67.86 96.89 -50.83
N ALA A 28 69.11 96.42 -50.72
CA ALA A 28 69.41 95.01 -50.48
C ALA A 28 69.10 94.58 -49.05
N LEU A 29 69.35 95.43 -48.04
CA LEU A 29 68.98 95.16 -46.65
C LEU A 29 67.47 95.27 -46.43
N GLU A 30 66.79 96.18 -47.13
CA GLU A 30 65.33 96.25 -47.18
C GLU A 30 64.76 94.99 -47.83
N LYS A 31 65.30 94.53 -48.97
CA LYS A 31 64.93 93.23 -49.55
C LYS A 31 65.16 92.07 -48.60
N LEU A 32 66.28 92.02 -47.89
CA LEU A 32 66.56 90.93 -46.95
C LEU A 32 65.66 90.98 -45.71
N LYS A 33 65.30 92.18 -45.22
CA LYS A 33 64.28 92.34 -44.17
C LYS A 33 62.88 91.98 -44.68
N GLU A 34 62.57 92.32 -45.93
CA GLU A 34 61.34 91.92 -46.60
C GLU A 34 61.27 90.40 -46.75
N ASP A 35 62.36 89.75 -47.17
CA ASP A 35 62.48 88.30 -47.31
C ASP A 35 62.38 87.59 -45.96
N VAL A 36 63.08 88.06 -44.92
CA VAL A 36 62.94 87.51 -43.56
C VAL A 36 61.53 87.74 -43.01
N SER A 37 60.95 88.91 -43.19
CA SER A 37 59.57 89.17 -42.76
C SER A 37 58.55 88.35 -43.56
N PHE A 38 58.84 88.04 -44.82
CA PHE A 38 58.05 87.17 -45.69
C PHE A 38 58.19 85.72 -45.25
N GLU A 39 59.39 85.25 -44.91
CA GLU A 39 59.65 83.94 -44.33
C GLU A 39 59.00 83.79 -42.96
N GLU A 40 59.02 84.79 -42.08
CA GLU A 40 58.32 84.77 -40.79
C GLU A 40 56.80 84.72 -40.97
N ARG A 41 56.26 85.50 -41.93
CA ARG A 41 54.84 85.44 -42.29
C ARG A 41 54.49 84.08 -42.89
N ALA A 42 55.33 83.54 -43.77
CA ALA A 42 55.17 82.22 -44.36
C ALA A 42 55.28 81.12 -43.30
N PHE A 43 56.15 81.26 -42.32
CA PHE A 43 56.31 80.34 -41.20
C PHE A 43 55.09 80.37 -40.26
N LYS A 44 54.58 81.55 -39.92
CA LYS A 44 53.33 81.68 -39.13
C LYS A 44 52.14 81.06 -39.87
N ILE A 45 52.01 81.35 -41.17
CA ILE A 45 50.97 80.76 -42.02
C ILE A 45 51.14 79.25 -42.14
N ASN A 46 52.37 78.76 -42.31
CA ASN A 46 52.67 77.33 -42.40
C ASN A 46 52.39 76.63 -41.07
N THR A 47 52.75 77.23 -39.93
CA THR A 47 52.45 76.70 -38.59
C THR A 47 50.94 76.60 -38.36
N ILE A 48 50.16 77.62 -38.73
CA ILE A 48 48.69 77.56 -38.65
C ILE A 48 48.16 76.47 -39.58
N LYS A 49 48.64 76.37 -40.82
CA LYS A 49 48.25 75.30 -41.76
C LYS A 49 48.58 73.91 -41.21
N LEU A 50 49.74 73.75 -40.58
CA LEU A 50 50.18 72.50 -39.97
C LEU A 50 49.29 72.16 -38.77
N GLN A 51 49.00 73.13 -37.89
CA GLN A 51 48.09 72.96 -36.76
C GLN A 51 46.66 72.64 -37.20
N THR A 52 46.15 73.27 -38.26
CA THR A 52 44.84 72.94 -38.84
C THR A 52 44.84 71.51 -39.36
N LYS A 53 45.87 71.12 -40.14
CA LYS A 53 46.03 69.73 -40.61
C LYS A 53 46.13 68.73 -39.45
N TRP A 54 46.90 69.04 -38.40
CA TRP A 54 47.01 68.19 -37.21
C TRP A 54 45.70 68.09 -36.44
N ARG A 55 44.94 69.19 -36.32
CA ARG A 55 43.61 69.17 -35.72
C ARG A 55 42.65 68.30 -36.53
N ASP A 56 42.70 68.36 -37.85
CA ASP A 56 41.86 67.53 -38.71
C ASP A 56 42.26 66.05 -38.61
N ILE A 57 43.56 65.74 -38.60
CA ILE A 57 44.09 64.38 -38.36
C ILE A 57 43.68 63.87 -36.97
N MET A 58 43.82 64.68 -35.91
CA MET A 58 43.46 64.29 -34.55
C MET A 58 41.94 64.14 -34.38
N LYS A 59 41.14 65.00 -35.02
CA LYS A 59 39.68 64.87 -35.02
C LYS A 59 39.23 63.61 -35.74
N THR A 60 39.80 63.32 -36.91
CA THR A 60 39.47 62.09 -37.65
C THR A 60 39.92 60.84 -36.89
N ALA A 61 41.12 60.84 -36.31
CA ALA A 61 41.59 59.76 -35.46
C ALA A 61 40.71 59.56 -34.22
N LYS A 62 40.34 60.63 -33.50
CA LYS A 62 39.48 60.53 -32.32
C LYS A 62 38.04 60.16 -32.67
N SER A 63 37.53 60.63 -33.79
CA SER A 63 36.22 60.22 -34.32
C SER A 63 36.20 58.72 -34.64
N ASN A 64 37.27 58.20 -35.25
CA ASN A 64 37.39 56.78 -35.54
C ASN A 64 37.54 55.94 -34.27
N GLU A 65 38.32 56.40 -33.28
CA GLU A 65 38.46 55.75 -31.98
C GLU A 65 37.11 55.69 -31.24
N LEU A 66 36.37 56.80 -31.19
CA LEU A 66 35.05 56.86 -30.56
C LEU A 66 34.02 56.00 -31.30
N ALA A 67 34.06 55.98 -32.64
CA ALA A 67 33.19 55.10 -33.44
C ALA A 67 33.49 53.62 -33.15
N HIS A 68 34.76 53.26 -33.00
CA HIS A 68 35.16 51.90 -32.62
C HIS A 68 34.71 51.57 -31.19
N GLN A 69 34.92 52.45 -30.22
CA GLN A 69 34.45 52.27 -28.84
C GLN A 69 32.92 52.14 -28.77
N LEU A 70 32.18 52.96 -29.53
CA LEU A 70 30.72 52.86 -29.63
C LEU A 70 30.30 51.53 -30.25
N SER A 71 31.02 51.04 -31.26
CA SER A 71 30.77 49.74 -31.87
C SER A 71 31.04 48.57 -30.92
N VAL A 72 32.10 48.65 -30.11
CA VAL A 72 32.39 47.64 -29.09
C VAL A 72 31.32 47.69 -27.99
N LEU A 73 30.97 48.88 -27.52
CA LEU A 73 29.94 49.05 -26.51
C LEU A 73 28.56 48.55 -27.01
N SER A 74 28.18 48.85 -28.25
CA SER A 74 26.93 48.34 -28.83
C SER A 74 26.95 46.82 -28.96
N ALA A 75 28.06 46.21 -29.39
CA ALA A 75 28.20 44.76 -29.47
C ALA A 75 28.12 44.08 -28.09
N THR A 76 28.76 44.67 -27.06
CA THR A 76 28.67 44.15 -25.69
C THR A 76 27.25 44.30 -25.13
N HIS A 77 26.59 45.43 -25.37
CA HIS A 77 25.20 45.65 -24.96
C HIS A 77 24.25 44.67 -25.65
N GLN A 78 24.43 44.43 -26.95
CA GLN A 78 23.65 43.44 -27.70
C GLN A 78 23.82 42.05 -27.10
N ARG A 79 25.06 41.62 -26.83
CA ARG A 79 25.32 40.33 -26.16
C ARG A 79 24.66 40.23 -24.80
N HIS A 80 24.69 41.30 -23.99
CA HIS A 80 23.98 41.31 -22.70
C HIS A 80 22.46 41.26 -22.87
N SER A 81 21.92 41.93 -23.88
CA SER A 81 20.50 41.88 -24.22
C SER A 81 20.10 40.46 -24.66
N ASP A 82 20.90 39.81 -25.51
CA ASP A 82 20.67 38.44 -25.96
C ASP A 82 20.73 37.44 -24.80
N LEU A 83 21.72 37.57 -23.91
CA LEU A 83 21.84 36.73 -22.71
C LEU A 83 20.64 36.92 -21.77
N LYS A 84 20.20 38.16 -21.54
CA LYS A 84 19.00 38.44 -20.74
C LYS A 84 17.74 37.90 -21.40
N SER A 85 17.63 38.02 -22.72
CA SER A 85 16.48 37.51 -23.48
C SER A 85 16.43 35.99 -23.45
N ALA A 86 17.58 35.31 -23.56
CA ALA A 86 17.69 33.87 -23.38
C ALA A 86 17.33 33.43 -21.95
N ALA A 87 17.80 34.16 -20.93
CA ALA A 87 17.44 33.89 -19.54
C ALA A 87 15.94 34.07 -19.29
N LEU A 88 15.33 35.13 -19.82
CA LEU A 88 13.88 35.35 -19.75
C LEU A 88 13.10 34.25 -20.48
N SER A 89 13.56 33.83 -21.66
CA SER A 89 12.94 32.73 -22.41
C SER A 89 12.99 31.41 -21.64
N ASN A 90 14.13 31.11 -21.00
CA ASN A 90 14.28 29.91 -20.18
C ASN A 90 13.38 29.98 -18.95
N LEU A 91 13.39 31.10 -18.23
CA LEU A 91 12.52 31.30 -17.07
C LEU A 91 11.04 31.17 -17.44
N ASN A 92 10.63 31.70 -18.60
CA ASN A 92 9.26 31.56 -19.07
C ASN A 92 8.90 30.11 -19.38
N ARG A 93 9.82 29.33 -19.97
CA ARG A 93 9.62 27.89 -20.19
C ARG A 93 9.52 27.14 -18.87
N ASP A 94 10.41 27.42 -17.92
CA ASP A 94 10.40 26.76 -16.61
C ASP A 94 9.12 27.10 -15.83
N LEU A 95 8.59 28.33 -15.97
CA LEU A 95 7.31 28.74 -15.39
C LEU A 95 6.14 27.97 -16.03
N GLN A 96 6.11 27.85 -17.36
CA GLN A 96 5.10 27.06 -18.06
C GLN A 96 5.14 25.58 -17.66
N GLU A 97 6.33 24.98 -17.59
CA GLU A 97 6.51 23.60 -17.14
C GLU A 97 6.05 23.41 -15.70
N ALA A 98 6.31 24.38 -14.81
CA ALA A 98 5.80 24.34 -13.45
C ALA A 98 4.27 24.43 -13.41
N GLU A 99 3.65 25.35 -14.16
CA GLU A 99 2.19 25.46 -14.26
C GLU A 99 1.53 24.18 -14.81
N GLU A 100 2.12 23.55 -15.83
CA GLU A 100 1.66 22.26 -16.35
C GLU A 100 1.79 21.15 -15.30
N GLN A 101 2.88 21.10 -14.54
CA GLN A 101 3.03 20.16 -13.44
C GLN A 101 2.00 20.39 -12.34
N TYR A 102 1.75 21.64 -11.95
CA TYR A 102 0.73 21.97 -10.94
C TYR A 102 -0.68 21.60 -11.39
N THR A 103 -1.04 21.92 -12.64
CA THR A 103 -2.37 21.57 -13.19
C THR A 103 -2.55 20.06 -13.30
N ASN A 104 -1.54 19.33 -13.78
CA ASN A 104 -1.58 17.86 -13.82
C ASN A 104 -1.68 17.23 -12.42
N ALA A 105 -0.91 17.73 -11.45
CA ALA A 105 -0.98 17.26 -10.07
C ALA A 105 -2.36 17.54 -9.45
N LEU A 106 -2.92 18.72 -9.71
CA LEU A 106 -4.26 19.08 -9.25
C LEU A 106 -5.33 18.18 -9.89
N SER A 107 -5.29 17.97 -11.20
CA SER A 107 -6.21 17.07 -11.90
C SER A 107 -6.10 15.64 -11.38
N SER A 108 -4.89 15.13 -11.15
CA SER A 108 -4.69 13.80 -10.55
C SER A 108 -5.24 13.73 -9.13
N HIS A 109 -5.04 14.76 -8.32
CA HIS A 109 -5.60 14.80 -6.97
C HIS A 109 -7.13 14.83 -6.99
N LEU A 110 -7.74 15.65 -7.86
CA LEU A 110 -9.19 15.71 -8.01
C LEU A 110 -9.77 14.36 -8.45
N ASN A 111 -9.15 13.68 -9.41
CA ASN A 111 -9.55 12.33 -9.81
C ASN A 111 -9.47 11.35 -8.63
N ASN A 112 -8.40 11.39 -7.83
CA ASN A 112 -8.28 10.53 -6.65
C ASN A 112 -9.37 10.83 -5.60
N VAL A 113 -9.77 12.10 -5.45
CA VAL A 113 -10.87 12.50 -4.57
C VAL A 113 -12.20 12.00 -5.12
N ASP A 114 -12.43 12.10 -6.43
CA ASP A 114 -13.64 11.59 -7.08
C ASP A 114 -13.74 10.07 -6.95
N ASP A 115 -12.64 9.33 -7.14
CA ASP A 115 -12.57 7.88 -6.92
C ASP A 115 -12.89 7.52 -5.46
N LEU A 116 -12.41 8.32 -4.50
CA LEU A 116 -12.72 8.13 -3.09
C LEU A 116 -14.19 8.40 -2.79
N ILE A 117 -14.78 9.43 -3.42
CA ILE A 117 -16.21 9.74 -3.28
C ILE A 117 -17.04 8.58 -3.85
N GLN A 118 -16.72 8.09 -5.04
CA GLN A 118 -17.40 6.93 -5.65
C GLN A 118 -17.31 5.69 -4.75
N LEU A 119 -16.14 5.41 -4.17
CA LEU A 119 -15.98 4.30 -3.22
C LEU A 119 -16.86 4.47 -1.97
N GLN A 120 -17.02 5.69 -1.45
CA GLN A 120 -17.92 5.93 -0.31
C GLN A 120 -19.39 5.84 -0.73
N GLU A 121 -19.75 6.30 -1.93
CA GLU A 121 -21.10 6.15 -2.47
C GLU A 121 -21.46 4.66 -2.62
N ASP A 122 -20.59 3.85 -3.21
CA ASP A 122 -20.76 2.39 -3.33
C ASP A 122 -20.88 1.70 -1.98
N ARG A 123 -20.10 2.16 -0.99
CA ARG A 123 -20.20 1.63 0.37
C ARG A 123 -21.54 2.01 1.01
N LEU A 124 -22.02 3.24 0.81
CA LEU A 124 -23.30 3.70 1.36
C LEU A 124 -24.48 3.01 0.68
N THR A 125 -24.45 2.82 -0.64
CA THR A 125 -25.49 2.08 -1.37
C THR A 125 -25.54 0.63 -0.91
N HIS A 126 -24.39 -0.05 -0.79
CA HIS A 126 -24.33 -1.41 -0.26
C HIS A 126 -24.85 -1.49 1.19
N LEU A 127 -24.49 -0.53 2.04
CA LEU A 127 -25.01 -0.49 3.42
C LEU A 127 -26.52 -0.25 3.45
N GLN A 128 -27.05 0.58 2.55
CA GLN A 128 -28.48 0.82 2.43
C GLN A 128 -29.22 -0.42 1.91
N GLU A 129 -28.67 -1.12 0.93
CA GLU A 129 -29.24 -2.35 0.37
C GLU A 129 -29.28 -3.46 1.41
N THR A 130 -28.18 -3.68 2.15
CA THR A 130 -28.12 -4.66 3.23
C THR A 130 -29.09 -4.32 4.35
N PHE A 131 -29.16 -3.05 4.76
CA PHE A 131 -30.14 -2.59 5.76
C PHE A 131 -31.58 -2.84 5.29
N ASN A 132 -31.91 -2.48 4.05
CA ASN A 132 -33.24 -2.71 3.50
C ASN A 132 -33.58 -4.22 3.41
N ALA A 133 -32.60 -5.05 3.06
CA ALA A 133 -32.76 -6.50 3.01
C ALA A 133 -33.01 -7.08 4.41
N ASP A 134 -32.27 -6.62 5.42
CA ASP A 134 -32.45 -7.02 6.82
C ASP A 134 -33.82 -6.60 7.35
N VAL A 135 -34.28 -5.38 7.04
CA VAL A 135 -35.62 -4.90 7.38
C VAL A 135 -36.69 -5.77 6.73
N ALA A 136 -36.59 -6.04 5.42
CA ALA A 136 -37.55 -6.88 4.72
C ALA A 136 -37.57 -8.32 5.27
N PHE A 137 -36.40 -8.87 5.61
CA PHE A 137 -36.30 -10.19 6.25
C PHE A 137 -36.99 -10.20 7.61
N LEU A 138 -36.74 -9.19 8.45
CA LEU A 138 -37.39 -9.07 9.75
C LEU A 138 -38.91 -8.89 9.62
N GLU A 139 -39.38 -8.08 8.67
CA GLU A 139 -40.82 -7.91 8.40
C GLU A 139 -41.49 -9.25 8.06
N VAL A 140 -40.85 -10.08 7.22
CA VAL A 140 -41.35 -11.42 6.86
C VAL A 140 -41.35 -12.35 8.07
N GLU A 141 -40.27 -12.38 8.86
CA GLU A 141 -40.21 -13.20 10.08
C GLU A 141 -41.28 -12.78 11.10
N PHE A 142 -41.49 -11.47 11.31
CA PHE A 142 -42.55 -10.96 12.19
C PHE A 142 -43.94 -11.31 11.68
N GLU A 143 -44.19 -11.24 10.37
CA GLU A 143 -45.47 -11.63 9.79
C GLU A 143 -45.72 -13.13 9.98
N ASN A 144 -44.71 -13.97 9.75
CA ASN A 144 -44.80 -15.41 9.96
C ASN A 144 -45.07 -15.73 11.44
N GLU A 145 -44.34 -15.11 12.37
CA GLU A 145 -44.58 -15.31 13.81
C GLU A 145 -45.99 -14.84 14.20
N ARG A 146 -46.45 -13.69 13.69
CA ARG A 146 -47.80 -13.18 13.91
C ARG A 146 -48.86 -14.16 13.39
N MET A 147 -48.67 -14.71 12.19
CA MET A 147 -49.56 -15.72 11.62
C MET A 147 -49.59 -16.99 12.48
N ASP A 148 -48.43 -17.46 12.95
CA ASP A 148 -48.33 -18.64 13.81
C ASP A 148 -49.02 -18.43 15.17
N VAL A 149 -48.81 -17.28 15.81
CA VAL A 149 -49.43 -16.93 17.09
C VAL A 149 -50.94 -16.82 16.93
N THR A 150 -51.42 -16.14 15.88
CA THR A 150 -52.86 -16.02 15.62
C THR A 150 -53.50 -17.37 15.30
N MET A 151 -52.83 -18.24 14.54
CA MET A 151 -53.29 -19.60 14.26
C MET A 151 -53.36 -20.45 15.53
N LYS A 152 -52.32 -20.44 16.38
CA LYS A 152 -52.32 -21.16 17.66
C LYS A 152 -53.42 -20.64 18.60
N HIS A 153 -53.60 -19.33 18.67
CA HIS A 153 -54.65 -18.71 19.48
C HIS A 153 -56.05 -19.07 18.99
N THR A 154 -56.31 -19.00 17.68
CA THR A 154 -57.62 -19.39 17.10
C THR A 154 -57.91 -20.86 17.32
N LYS A 155 -56.92 -21.74 17.16
CA LYS A 155 -57.05 -23.17 17.48
C LYS A 155 -57.40 -23.39 18.96
N ALA A 156 -56.65 -22.79 19.88
CA ALA A 156 -56.92 -22.91 21.31
C ALA A 156 -58.32 -22.39 21.69
N LYS A 157 -58.73 -21.25 21.10
CA LYS A 157 -60.09 -20.71 21.27
C LYS A 157 -61.16 -21.70 20.79
N ASN A 158 -60.97 -22.28 19.62
CA ASN A 158 -61.90 -23.26 19.06
C ASN A 158 -61.96 -24.55 19.89
N ASP A 159 -60.82 -25.02 20.40
CA ASP A 159 -60.74 -26.20 21.26
C ASP A 159 -61.51 -25.97 22.58
N ILE A 160 -61.30 -24.82 23.23
CA ILE A 160 -62.03 -24.42 24.45
C ILE A 160 -63.52 -24.30 24.15
N MET A 161 -63.90 -23.67 23.05
CA MET A 161 -65.30 -23.54 22.67
C MET A 161 -65.94 -24.91 22.36
N GLY A 162 -65.17 -25.84 21.76
CA GLY A 162 -65.59 -27.22 21.53
C GLY A 162 -65.74 -28.02 22.84
N ILE A 163 -64.90 -27.79 23.84
CA ILE A 163 -65.07 -28.38 25.19
C ILE A 163 -66.32 -27.80 25.86
N LEU A 164 -66.49 -26.48 25.83
CA LEU A 164 -67.65 -25.80 26.41
C LEU A 164 -68.97 -26.29 25.79
N ASN A 165 -69.02 -26.40 24.46
CA ASN A 165 -70.20 -26.89 23.76
C ASN A 165 -70.49 -28.36 24.10
N ARG A 166 -69.47 -29.23 24.15
CA ARG A 166 -69.64 -30.63 24.57
C ARG A 166 -70.14 -30.73 26.01
N MET A 167 -69.54 -29.98 26.92
CA MET A 167 -69.94 -29.90 28.32
C MET A 167 -71.39 -29.41 28.46
N GLN A 168 -71.80 -28.41 27.68
CA GLN A 168 -73.17 -27.90 27.68
C GLN A 168 -74.18 -28.96 27.21
N VAL A 169 -73.83 -29.76 26.20
CA VAL A 169 -74.67 -30.89 25.73
C VAL A 169 -74.74 -31.98 26.80
N GLU A 170 -73.61 -32.40 27.37
CA GLU A 170 -73.58 -33.42 28.43
C GLU A 170 -74.38 -33.00 29.67
N PHE A 171 -74.30 -31.74 30.09
CA PHE A 171 -75.14 -31.23 31.19
C PHE A 171 -76.62 -31.17 30.82
N GLY A 172 -76.94 -30.79 29.58
CA GLY A 172 -78.32 -30.80 29.08
C GLY A 172 -78.92 -32.20 29.06
N ASP A 173 -78.16 -33.18 28.56
CA ASP A 173 -78.55 -34.60 28.52
C ASP A 173 -78.69 -35.16 29.93
N ALA A 174 -77.74 -34.89 30.84
CA ALA A 174 -77.81 -35.33 32.22
C ALA A 174 -79.01 -34.71 32.98
N GLU A 175 -79.34 -33.45 32.71
CA GLU A 175 -80.54 -32.81 33.26
C GLU A 175 -81.81 -33.45 32.69
N ALA A 176 -81.85 -33.76 31.39
CA ALA A 176 -82.97 -34.45 30.76
C ALA A 176 -83.16 -35.86 31.33
N ASP A 177 -82.08 -36.64 31.46
CA ASP A 177 -82.09 -37.99 32.05
C ASP A 177 -82.57 -37.94 33.51
N SER A 178 -82.05 -37.00 34.31
CA SER A 178 -82.49 -36.82 35.71
C SER A 178 -83.98 -36.46 35.80
N ARG A 179 -84.48 -35.63 34.88
CA ARG A 179 -85.91 -35.31 34.79
C ARG A 179 -86.75 -36.51 34.36
N HIS A 180 -86.26 -37.31 33.42
CA HIS A 180 -86.91 -38.55 32.98
C HIS A 180 -86.97 -39.60 34.10
N GLU A 181 -85.86 -39.84 34.79
CA GLU A 181 -85.79 -40.73 35.96
C GLU A 181 -86.75 -40.25 37.06
N PHE A 182 -86.75 -38.95 37.38
CA PHE A 182 -87.67 -38.39 38.37
C PHE A 182 -89.14 -38.60 37.97
N SER A 183 -89.49 -38.41 36.69
CA SER A 183 -90.84 -38.69 36.19
C SER A 183 -91.19 -40.18 36.29
N SER A 184 -90.24 -41.07 35.95
CA SER A 184 -90.43 -42.52 36.05
C SER A 184 -90.66 -42.96 37.49
N VAL A 185 -89.82 -42.51 38.43
CA VAL A 185 -89.97 -42.83 39.86
C VAL A 185 -91.30 -42.29 40.39
N LYS A 186 -91.71 -41.09 39.96
CA LYS A 186 -93.01 -40.53 40.32
C LYS A 186 -94.17 -41.40 39.83
N ASP A 187 -94.10 -41.91 38.60
CA ASP A 187 -95.12 -42.80 38.04
C ASP A 187 -95.11 -44.18 38.70
N ASP A 188 -93.94 -44.74 39.02
CA ASP A 188 -93.79 -45.99 39.77
C ASP A 188 -94.38 -45.88 41.18
N VAL A 189 -94.12 -44.77 41.89
CA VAL A 189 -94.71 -44.51 43.20
C VAL A 189 -96.23 -44.36 43.09
N LYS A 190 -96.73 -43.73 42.04
CA LYS A 190 -98.17 -43.64 41.78
C LYS A 190 -98.78 -45.02 41.52
N ASN A 191 -98.11 -45.88 40.73
CA ASN A 191 -98.55 -47.25 40.46
C ASN A 191 -98.53 -48.11 41.72
N LYS A 192 -97.45 -48.09 42.51
CA LYS A 192 -97.38 -48.79 43.80
C LYS A 192 -98.49 -48.36 44.74
N ASN A 193 -98.76 -47.05 44.87
CA ASN A 193 -99.88 -46.57 45.67
C ASN A 193 -101.24 -47.08 45.16
N LEU A 194 -101.42 -47.21 43.84
CA LEU A 194 -102.63 -47.79 43.26
C LEU A 194 -102.72 -49.29 43.56
N GLU A 195 -101.64 -50.04 43.40
CA GLU A 195 -101.54 -51.46 43.73
C GLU A 195 -101.79 -51.71 45.21
N GLU A 196 -101.17 -50.94 46.10
CA GLU A 196 -101.40 -50.99 47.55
C GLU A 196 -102.85 -50.65 47.89
N LYS A 197 -103.44 -49.63 47.26
CA LYS A 197 -104.87 -49.32 47.42
C LYS A 197 -105.76 -50.47 46.95
N HIS A 198 -105.40 -51.16 45.87
CA HIS A 198 -106.14 -52.34 45.38
C HIS A 198 -105.95 -53.54 46.29
N ALA A 199 -104.72 -53.80 46.76
CA ALA A 199 -104.40 -54.87 47.69
C ALA A 199 -105.10 -54.65 49.04
N LEU A 200 -105.09 -53.44 49.58
CA LEU A 200 -105.82 -53.08 50.80
C LEU A 200 -107.32 -53.24 50.63
N ARG A 201 -107.88 -52.94 49.45
CA ARG A 201 -109.30 -53.19 49.17
C ARG A 201 -109.62 -54.68 49.24
N ILE A 202 -108.82 -55.52 48.56
CA ILE A 202 -108.98 -56.98 48.54
C ILE A 202 -108.79 -57.55 49.94
N GLN A 203 -107.78 -57.09 50.69
CA GLN A 203 -107.55 -57.49 52.07
C GLN A 203 -108.70 -57.07 52.97
N LEU A 204 -109.23 -55.85 52.84
CA LEU A 204 -110.36 -55.39 53.66
C LEU A 204 -111.62 -56.20 53.35
N GLU A 205 -111.92 -56.48 52.08
CA GLU A 205 -113.01 -57.37 51.67
C GLU A 205 -112.84 -58.78 52.28
N GLY A 206 -111.63 -59.35 52.22
CA GLY A 206 -111.32 -60.65 52.84
C GLY A 206 -111.35 -60.64 54.37
N THR A 207 -110.86 -59.57 55.02
CA THR A 207 -110.92 -59.45 56.49
C THR A 207 -112.35 -59.27 56.99
N VAL A 208 -113.25 -58.67 56.21
CA VAL A 208 -114.67 -58.59 56.57
C VAL A 208 -115.31 -59.98 56.56
N GLU A 209 -114.97 -60.81 55.58
CA GLU A 209 -115.42 -62.21 55.50
C GLU A 209 -114.81 -63.08 56.61
N ASP A 210 -113.52 -62.88 56.90
CA ASP A 210 -112.81 -63.60 57.96
C ASP A 210 -113.21 -63.14 59.37
N LEU A 211 -113.45 -61.84 59.60
CA LEU A 211 -113.92 -61.30 60.89
C LEU A 211 -115.30 -61.86 61.24
N TRP A 212 -116.13 -62.16 60.24
CA TRP A 212 -117.40 -62.84 60.44
C TRP A 212 -117.20 -64.29 60.92
N ARG A 213 -116.23 -65.01 60.34
CA ARG A 213 -115.82 -66.35 60.79
C ARG A 213 -115.12 -66.36 62.16
N GLN A 214 -114.29 -65.36 62.41
CA GLN A 214 -113.50 -65.21 63.63
C GLN A 214 -114.34 -64.72 64.81
N PHE A 215 -115.40 -63.94 64.62
CA PHE A 215 -116.35 -63.60 65.71
C PHE A 215 -116.92 -64.87 66.36
N GLN A 216 -117.26 -65.88 65.55
CA GLN A 216 -117.75 -67.18 66.01
C GLN A 216 -116.67 -67.99 66.76
N SER A 217 -115.41 -67.89 66.31
CA SER A 217 -114.28 -68.65 66.87
C SER A 217 -113.63 -67.97 68.10
N ALA A 218 -113.64 -66.64 68.15
CA ALA A 218 -113.00 -65.83 69.18
C ALA A 218 -113.75 -65.86 70.52
N LEU A 219 -115.08 -66.05 70.51
CA LEU A 219 -115.87 -66.26 71.74
C LEU A 219 -115.38 -67.50 72.53
N ASN A 220 -115.01 -68.58 71.82
CA ASN A 220 -114.55 -69.82 72.42
C ASN A 220 -113.05 -69.81 72.77
N SER A 221 -112.23 -69.04 72.04
CA SER A 221 -110.78 -69.01 72.25
C SER A 221 -110.31 -67.90 73.20
N TYR A 222 -111.11 -66.86 73.45
CA TYR A 222 -110.79 -65.76 74.39
C TYR A 222 -110.75 -66.23 75.86
N ASN A 223 -111.42 -67.32 76.20
CA ASN A 223 -111.44 -67.81 77.59
C ASN A 223 -110.18 -68.62 77.96
N SER A 224 -109.47 -69.19 76.99
CA SER A 224 -108.31 -70.06 77.26
C SER A 224 -106.94 -69.42 77.02
N ALA A 225 -106.86 -68.33 76.24
CA ALA A 225 -105.58 -67.81 75.73
C ALA A 225 -105.07 -66.52 76.41
N THR A 226 -105.76 -66.02 77.44
CA THR A 226 -105.46 -64.73 78.09
C THR A 226 -104.30 -64.81 79.09
N GLU A 227 -103.95 -66.00 79.58
CA GLU A 227 -102.84 -66.19 80.53
C GLU A 227 -101.48 -66.44 79.87
N GLU A 228 -101.43 -67.03 78.67
CA GLU A 228 -100.18 -67.57 78.10
C GLU A 228 -99.36 -66.54 77.28
N ARG A 229 -100.03 -65.62 76.57
CA ARG A 229 -99.36 -64.61 75.71
C ARG A 229 -98.66 -63.48 76.47
N LYS A 230 -99.08 -63.21 77.71
CA LYS A 230 -98.54 -62.10 78.52
C LYS A 230 -97.09 -62.35 78.95
N LYS A 231 -96.73 -63.62 79.20
CA LYS A 231 -95.36 -64.02 79.58
C LYS A 231 -94.35 -63.98 78.43
N GLN A 232 -94.74 -64.36 77.22
CA GLN A 232 -93.82 -64.45 76.07
C GLN A 232 -93.41 -63.06 75.52
N PHE A 233 -94.26 -62.04 75.69
CA PHE A 233 -93.98 -60.68 75.24
C PHE A 233 -92.89 -59.98 76.08
N GLU A 234 -92.83 -60.26 77.38
CA GLU A 234 -91.84 -59.63 78.29
C GLU A 234 -90.41 -60.14 78.02
N GLU A 235 -90.23 -61.41 77.64
CA GLU A 235 -88.92 -61.98 77.32
C GLU A 235 -88.33 -61.44 76.00
N LEU A 236 -89.15 -61.25 74.97
CA LEU A 236 -88.70 -60.73 73.67
C LEU A 236 -88.30 -59.25 73.77
N LYS A 237 -89.06 -58.44 74.51
CA LYS A 237 -88.74 -57.02 74.76
C LYS A 237 -87.39 -56.83 75.44
N ALA A 238 -87.00 -57.75 76.33
CA ALA A 238 -85.71 -57.70 77.01
C ALA A 238 -84.53 -58.07 76.09
N LYS A 239 -84.74 -58.90 75.06
CA LYS A 239 -83.71 -59.26 74.06
C LYS A 239 -83.48 -58.13 73.06
N ASP A 240 -84.53 -57.49 72.59
CA ASP A 240 -84.43 -56.35 71.65
C ASP A 240 -83.67 -55.16 72.25
N MET A 241 -83.90 -54.86 73.54
CA MET A 241 -83.18 -53.79 74.24
C MET A 241 -81.67 -54.06 74.39
N ARG A 242 -81.24 -55.32 74.45
CA ARG A 242 -79.80 -55.67 74.48
C ARG A 242 -79.18 -55.55 73.10
N ASN A 243 -79.85 -56.07 72.07
CA ASN A 243 -79.37 -56.01 70.69
C ASN A 243 -79.26 -54.56 70.18
N ALA A 244 -80.22 -53.69 70.50
CA ALA A 244 -80.17 -52.27 70.13
C ALA A 244 -78.94 -51.54 70.71
N ARG A 245 -78.59 -51.82 71.98
CA ARG A 245 -77.40 -51.23 72.62
C ARG A 245 -76.09 -51.73 72.01
N GLU A 246 -76.04 -52.98 71.59
CA GLU A 246 -74.87 -53.57 70.95
C GLU A 246 -74.68 -53.04 69.51
N ILE A 247 -75.78 -52.84 68.77
CA ILE A 247 -75.77 -52.20 67.45
C ILE A 247 -75.27 -50.75 67.56
N ASP A 248 -75.75 -49.97 68.53
CA ASP A 248 -75.28 -48.60 68.76
C ASP A 248 -73.77 -48.53 69.07
N PHE A 249 -73.26 -49.48 69.87
CA PHE A 249 -71.84 -49.56 70.17
C PHE A 249 -71.00 -49.91 68.93
N GLN A 250 -71.44 -50.90 68.16
CA GLN A 250 -70.79 -51.31 66.90
C GLN A 250 -70.80 -50.15 65.87
N MET A 251 -71.91 -49.42 65.73
CA MET A 251 -72.04 -48.27 64.82
C MET A 251 -71.06 -47.15 65.16
N ARG A 252 -70.92 -46.81 66.45
CA ARG A 252 -69.95 -45.79 66.91
C ARG A 252 -68.51 -46.23 66.68
N LYS A 253 -68.21 -47.51 66.86
CA LYS A 253 -66.88 -48.09 66.58
C LYS A 253 -66.56 -48.04 65.07
N LEU A 254 -67.54 -48.37 64.23
CA LEU A 254 -67.45 -48.26 62.76
C LEU A 254 -67.16 -46.82 62.33
N ALA A 255 -67.91 -45.85 62.83
CA ALA A 255 -67.71 -44.43 62.50
C ALA A 255 -66.28 -43.95 62.84
N LYS A 256 -65.76 -44.30 64.02
CA LYS A 256 -64.37 -43.96 64.41
C LYS A 256 -63.32 -44.61 63.51
N LEU A 257 -63.52 -45.87 63.14
CA LEU A 257 -62.61 -46.56 62.21
C LEU A 257 -62.67 -45.93 60.81
N GLN A 258 -63.86 -45.52 60.36
CA GLN A 258 -64.07 -44.90 59.06
C GLN A 258 -63.43 -43.50 58.98
N GLU A 259 -63.52 -42.71 60.06
CA GLU A 259 -62.82 -41.43 60.19
C GLU A 259 -61.29 -41.61 60.24
N SER A 260 -60.81 -42.64 60.95
CA SER A 260 -59.38 -42.99 60.95
C SER A 260 -58.88 -43.36 59.55
N ILE A 261 -59.63 -44.19 58.80
CA ILE A 261 -59.32 -44.55 57.41
C ILE A 261 -59.32 -43.30 56.52
N ALA A 262 -60.29 -42.41 56.66
CA ALA A 262 -60.33 -41.16 55.89
C ALA A 262 -59.11 -40.27 56.17
N SER A 263 -58.73 -40.12 57.44
CA SER A 263 -57.55 -39.34 57.83
C SER A 263 -56.24 -39.94 57.29
N LEU A 264 -56.11 -41.28 57.28
CA LEU A 264 -54.96 -41.99 56.74
C LEU A 264 -54.90 -41.88 55.21
N LYS A 265 -56.05 -41.97 54.53
CA LYS A 265 -56.13 -41.74 53.07
C LYS A 265 -55.71 -40.32 52.71
N GLN A 266 -56.15 -39.31 53.45
CA GLN A 266 -55.76 -37.92 53.22
C GLN A 266 -54.26 -37.69 53.48
N LYS A 267 -53.69 -38.30 54.54
CA LYS A 267 -52.23 -38.26 54.77
C LYS A 267 -51.47 -38.94 53.64
N HIS A 268 -51.96 -40.07 53.14
CA HIS A 268 -51.33 -40.79 52.04
C HIS A 268 -51.33 -39.98 50.73
N THR A 269 -52.46 -39.37 50.35
CA THR A 269 -52.53 -38.51 49.16
C THR A 269 -51.65 -37.27 49.29
N HIS A 270 -51.57 -36.69 50.50
CA HIS A 270 -50.68 -35.56 50.77
C HIS A 270 -49.19 -35.95 50.63
N ILE A 271 -48.79 -37.11 51.17
CA ILE A 271 -47.42 -37.64 51.02
C ILE A 271 -47.09 -37.90 49.54
N ILE A 272 -48.02 -38.50 48.78
CA ILE A 272 -47.82 -38.71 47.33
C ILE A 272 -47.62 -37.37 46.61
N HIS A 273 -48.51 -36.41 46.83
CA HIS A 273 -48.45 -35.11 46.15
C HIS A 273 -47.17 -34.33 46.48
N THR A 274 -46.76 -34.33 47.74
CA THR A 274 -45.50 -33.69 48.18
C THR A 274 -44.28 -34.35 47.56
N HIS A 275 -44.23 -35.68 47.50
CA HIS A 275 -43.14 -36.39 46.82
C HIS A 275 -43.14 -36.18 45.31
N GLU A 276 -44.30 -36.15 44.64
CA GLU A 276 -44.41 -35.84 43.22
C GLU A 276 -43.93 -34.43 42.90
N SER A 277 -44.33 -33.44 43.70
CA SER A 277 -43.87 -32.06 43.57
C SER A 277 -42.35 -31.93 43.76
N GLN A 278 -41.80 -32.59 44.78
CA GLN A 278 -40.35 -32.64 45.00
C GLN A 278 -39.60 -33.32 43.85
N LEU A 279 -40.11 -34.46 43.35
CA LEU A 279 -39.53 -35.16 42.21
C LEU A 279 -39.60 -34.33 40.92
N SER A 280 -40.69 -33.60 40.71
CA SER A 280 -40.83 -32.67 39.57
C SER A 280 -39.80 -31.54 39.65
N GLY A 281 -39.66 -30.88 40.81
CA GLY A 281 -38.66 -29.83 41.01
C GLY A 281 -37.22 -30.32 40.87
N LEU A 282 -36.91 -31.53 41.35
CA LEU A 282 -35.60 -32.15 41.14
C LEU A 282 -35.34 -32.50 39.67
N ARG A 283 -36.37 -32.90 38.90
CA ARG A 283 -36.23 -33.15 37.46
C ARG A 283 -35.97 -31.87 36.69
N GLU A 284 -36.71 -30.79 36.97
CA GLU A 284 -36.49 -29.49 36.34
C GLU A 284 -35.10 -28.92 36.62
N THR A 285 -34.63 -29.01 37.88
CA THR A 285 -33.28 -28.54 38.24
C THR A 285 -32.20 -29.40 37.57
N ARG A 286 -32.40 -30.73 37.49
CA ARG A 286 -31.50 -31.62 36.74
C ARG A 286 -31.45 -31.23 35.25
N GLU A 287 -32.59 -30.94 34.65
CA GLU A 287 -32.68 -30.56 33.24
C GLU A 287 -32.02 -29.21 32.98
N LYS A 288 -32.28 -28.21 33.82
CA LYS A 288 -31.61 -26.89 33.78
C LYS A 288 -30.09 -27.02 33.90
N ILE A 289 -29.59 -27.84 34.83
CA ILE A 289 -28.15 -28.08 34.98
C ILE A 289 -27.60 -28.82 33.74
N SER A 290 -28.35 -29.79 33.19
CA SER A 290 -27.95 -30.53 31.99
C SER A 290 -27.85 -29.62 30.77
N THR A 291 -28.80 -28.71 30.56
CA THR A 291 -28.76 -27.75 29.44
C THR A 291 -27.60 -26.76 29.62
N GLN A 292 -27.41 -26.22 30.83
CA GLN A 292 -26.24 -25.38 31.15
C GLN A 292 -24.91 -26.11 30.92
N PHE A 293 -24.83 -27.39 31.28
CA PHE A 293 -23.64 -28.20 31.02
C PHE A 293 -23.40 -28.40 29.53
N GLN A 294 -24.44 -28.67 28.74
CA GLN A 294 -24.34 -28.83 27.29
C GLN A 294 -23.91 -27.52 26.59
N THR A 295 -24.50 -26.38 26.96
CA THR A 295 -24.12 -25.07 26.41
C THR A 295 -22.69 -24.70 26.79
N MET A 296 -22.29 -24.94 28.04
CA MET A 296 -20.91 -24.71 28.48
C MET A 296 -19.93 -25.64 27.75
N LYS A 297 -20.29 -26.91 27.54
CA LYS A 297 -19.46 -27.88 26.79
C LYS A 297 -19.28 -27.45 25.33
N LEU A 298 -20.33 -26.98 24.67
CA LEU A 298 -20.27 -26.43 23.32
C LEU A 298 -19.39 -25.17 23.27
N SER A 299 -19.60 -24.22 24.19
CA SER A 299 -18.76 -23.02 24.32
C SER A 299 -17.28 -23.37 24.53
N MET A 300 -16.98 -24.34 25.40
CA MET A 300 -15.63 -24.84 25.63
C MET A 300 -15.02 -25.47 24.36
N SER A 301 -15.78 -26.28 23.61
CA SER A 301 -15.28 -26.84 22.34
C SER A 301 -15.00 -25.77 21.30
N LEU A 302 -15.89 -24.77 21.16
CA LEU A 302 -15.71 -23.66 20.22
C LEU A 302 -14.49 -22.80 20.59
N SER A 303 -14.30 -22.51 21.89
CA SER A 303 -13.13 -21.78 22.38
C SER A 303 -11.83 -22.55 22.08
N ARG A 304 -11.79 -23.85 22.38
CA ARG A 304 -10.64 -24.70 22.05
C ARG A 304 -10.35 -24.73 20.56
N GLU A 305 -11.36 -24.76 19.72
CA GLU A 305 -11.16 -24.79 18.27
C GLU A 305 -10.69 -23.45 17.72
N ARG A 306 -11.20 -22.33 18.24
CA ARG A 306 -10.69 -20.98 17.94
C ARG A 306 -9.22 -20.84 18.32
N GLU A 307 -8.83 -21.26 19.52
CA GLU A 307 -7.44 -21.18 19.96
C GLU A 307 -6.53 -22.11 19.16
N LYS A 308 -7.00 -23.30 18.79
CA LYS A 308 -6.27 -24.19 17.86
C LYS A 308 -6.03 -23.53 16.50
N ARG A 309 -7.05 -22.88 15.92
CA ARG A 309 -6.93 -22.15 14.64
C ARG A 309 -5.96 -20.98 14.78
N ARG A 310 -6.10 -20.17 15.84
CA ARG A 310 -5.21 -19.04 16.11
C ARG A 310 -3.75 -19.47 16.28
N LEU A 311 -3.52 -20.59 16.97
CA LEU A 311 -2.17 -21.15 17.11
C LEU A 311 -1.61 -21.64 15.78
N ALA A 312 -2.43 -22.30 14.95
CA ALA A 312 -2.03 -22.74 13.62
C ALA A 312 -1.67 -21.54 12.72
N ASP A 313 -2.50 -20.49 12.71
CA ASP A 313 -2.27 -19.27 11.95
C ASP A 313 -0.99 -18.56 12.41
N LEU A 314 -0.80 -18.43 13.73
CA LEU A 314 0.41 -17.83 14.29
C LEU A 314 1.66 -18.64 13.93
N SER A 315 1.58 -19.98 13.97
CA SER A 315 2.68 -20.85 13.56
C SER A 315 3.01 -20.70 12.07
N VAL A 316 1.99 -20.63 11.20
CA VAL A 316 2.19 -20.42 9.76
C VAL A 316 2.82 -19.05 9.49
N MET A 317 2.31 -17.99 10.13
CA MET A 317 2.82 -16.64 9.96
C MET A 317 4.24 -16.50 10.51
N SER A 318 4.53 -17.08 11.68
CA SER A 318 5.88 -17.14 12.25
C SER A 318 6.85 -17.90 11.34
N ASN A 319 6.46 -19.06 10.82
CA ASN A 319 7.30 -19.80 9.89
C ASN A 319 7.52 -19.04 8.58
N LYS A 320 6.51 -18.32 8.07
CA LYS A 320 6.63 -17.47 6.88
C LYS A 320 7.60 -16.30 7.11
N THR A 321 7.51 -15.61 8.25
CA THR A 321 8.42 -14.52 8.59
C THR A 321 9.84 -15.03 8.80
N ILE A 322 10.02 -16.16 9.50
CA ILE A 322 11.33 -16.81 9.66
C ILE A 322 11.95 -17.15 8.31
N LYS A 323 11.18 -17.75 7.38
CA LYS A 323 11.67 -18.04 6.02
C LYS A 323 12.10 -16.77 5.28
N ASN A 324 11.28 -15.72 5.33
CA ASN A 324 11.60 -14.44 4.69
C ASN A 324 12.86 -13.80 5.29
N LEU A 325 13.02 -13.83 6.61
CA LEU A 325 14.20 -13.32 7.30
C LEU A 325 15.44 -14.13 6.93
N ARG A 326 15.36 -15.47 6.91
CA ARG A 326 16.46 -16.32 6.43
C ARG A 326 16.87 -15.99 5.00
N LEU A 327 15.91 -15.81 4.09
CA LEU A 327 16.22 -15.39 2.72
C LEU A 327 16.91 -14.03 2.64
N ARG A 328 16.56 -13.08 3.52
CA ARG A 328 17.24 -11.78 3.61
C ARG A 328 18.66 -11.93 4.17
N VAL A 329 18.85 -12.75 5.20
CA VAL A 329 20.17 -13.09 5.75
C VAL A 329 21.04 -13.74 4.68
N ASP A 330 20.53 -14.74 3.94
CA ASP A 330 21.27 -15.40 2.85
C ASP A 330 21.65 -14.43 1.72
N LYS A 331 20.80 -13.43 1.43
CA LYS A 331 21.14 -12.37 0.47
C LYS A 331 22.23 -11.45 1.03
N ALA A 332 22.11 -11.01 2.28
CA ALA A 332 23.10 -10.16 2.94
C ALA A 332 24.46 -10.87 3.03
N GLU A 333 24.49 -12.14 3.44
CA GLU A 333 25.71 -12.95 3.47
C GLU A 333 26.34 -13.09 2.09
N ARG A 334 25.55 -13.30 1.03
CA ARG A 334 26.07 -13.34 -0.35
C ARG A 334 26.69 -12.01 -0.75
N ILE A 335 26.04 -10.88 -0.44
CA ILE A 335 26.57 -9.55 -0.72
C ILE A 335 27.90 -9.33 0.02
N ILE A 336 27.97 -9.68 1.30
CA ILE A 336 29.20 -9.55 2.11
C ILE A 336 30.31 -10.46 1.56
N LYS A 337 30.02 -11.73 1.25
CA LYS A 337 30.99 -12.66 0.66
C LYS A 337 31.51 -12.15 -0.68
N LEU A 338 30.64 -11.63 -1.55
CA LEU A 338 31.05 -11.00 -2.81
C LEU A 338 31.87 -9.73 -2.59
N ALA A 339 31.50 -8.89 -1.62
CA ALA A 339 32.27 -7.70 -1.27
C ALA A 339 33.67 -8.05 -0.72
N GLU A 340 33.79 -9.10 0.11
CA GLU A 340 35.08 -9.57 0.60
C GLU A 340 35.95 -10.13 -0.55
N MET A 341 35.36 -10.92 -1.45
CA MET A 341 36.05 -11.41 -2.65
C MET A 341 36.53 -10.26 -3.55
N ASN A 342 35.69 -9.24 -3.76
CA ASN A 342 36.04 -8.06 -4.53
C ASN A 342 37.14 -7.24 -3.83
N SER A 343 37.10 -7.08 -2.51
CA SER A 343 38.12 -6.33 -1.76
C SER A 343 39.50 -6.98 -1.82
N ARG A 344 39.59 -8.30 -2.02
CA ARG A 344 40.88 -8.97 -2.29
C ARG A 344 41.50 -8.59 -3.65
N MET A 345 40.67 -8.15 -4.59
CA MET A 345 41.08 -7.74 -5.94
C MET A 345 41.31 -6.23 -6.06
N GLU A 346 40.97 -5.46 -5.02
CA GLU A 346 41.19 -4.01 -4.96
C GLU A 346 42.65 -3.68 -4.67
N SER A 347 43.12 -2.55 -5.22
CA SER A 347 44.45 -2.04 -4.93
C SER A 347 44.55 -1.52 -3.48
N GLU A 348 45.78 -1.42 -2.94
CA GLU A 348 45.99 -0.85 -1.60
C GLU A 348 45.47 0.59 -1.50
N GLU A 349 45.59 1.37 -2.58
CA GLU A 349 45.08 2.74 -2.65
C GLU A 349 43.55 2.80 -2.52
N GLU A 350 42.83 1.88 -3.16
CA GLU A 350 41.37 1.81 -3.10
C GLU A 350 40.85 1.20 -1.79
N ARG A 351 41.66 0.37 -1.11
CA ARG A 351 41.35 -0.12 0.24
C ARG A 351 41.52 0.95 1.31
N ILE A 352 42.54 1.79 1.19
CA ILE A 352 42.82 2.89 2.13
C ILE A 352 41.89 4.07 1.85
N TRP A 353 41.58 4.34 0.57
CA TRP A 353 40.73 5.46 0.14
C TRP A 353 39.58 5.00 -0.77
N PRO A 354 38.58 4.26 -0.23
CA PRO A 354 37.48 3.71 -1.03
C PRO A 354 36.64 4.77 -1.75
N PHE A 355 36.50 5.96 -1.18
CA PHE A 355 35.64 7.02 -1.73
C PHE A 355 36.45 8.17 -2.35
N GLY A 356 37.69 7.89 -2.75
CA GLY A 356 38.65 8.89 -3.22
C GLY A 356 39.54 9.38 -2.07
N ARG A 357 40.73 9.90 -2.42
CA ARG A 357 41.55 10.61 -1.45
C ARG A 357 40.86 11.94 -1.14
N PRO A 358 40.65 12.29 0.14
CA PRO A 358 40.46 13.67 0.53
C PRO A 358 41.83 14.35 0.43
N GLU A 359 42.23 14.74 -0.78
CA GLU A 359 43.40 15.61 -0.94
C GLU A 359 43.09 16.77 -1.88
N LEU A 360 43.06 17.94 -1.24
CA LEU A 360 43.89 19.08 -1.61
C LEU A 360 43.69 19.57 -3.04
N VAL A 361 42.74 20.50 -3.16
CA VAL A 361 42.74 21.56 -4.17
C VAL A 361 44.01 22.40 -4.01
N HIS A 362 45.15 21.86 -4.46
CA HIS A 362 46.31 22.66 -4.77
C HIS A 362 46.67 22.49 -6.25
N GLY A 363 46.19 23.48 -7.00
CA GLY A 363 47.00 24.11 -8.04
C GLY A 363 47.16 23.29 -9.31
N SER A 364 46.09 23.21 -10.11
CA SER A 364 46.23 23.35 -11.56
C SER A 364 44.91 23.85 -12.15
N SER A 365 45.02 25.07 -12.67
CA SER A 365 44.00 25.88 -13.33
C SER A 365 43.21 25.15 -14.42
N SER A 366 41.88 25.08 -14.27
CA SER A 366 40.94 25.50 -15.32
C SER A 366 39.49 25.43 -14.84
N GLY A 367 38.77 26.54 -14.96
CA GLY A 367 37.32 26.56 -15.17
C GLY A 367 36.48 26.47 -13.90
N GLY A 368 36.09 27.64 -13.39
CA GLY A 368 35.16 27.76 -12.27
C GLY A 368 33.82 27.08 -12.52
N ARG A 369 33.34 26.43 -11.48
CA ARG A 369 31.93 26.22 -11.16
C ARG A 369 31.83 26.13 -9.64
N ASP A 370 30.85 26.87 -9.15
CA ASP A 370 30.38 26.84 -7.78
C ASP A 370 30.09 25.39 -7.35
N GLU A 371 30.68 24.96 -6.24
CA GLU A 371 30.07 23.94 -5.40
C GLU A 371 30.08 24.51 -3.98
N GLU A 372 28.87 24.77 -3.49
CA GLU A 372 28.59 25.11 -2.12
C GLU A 372 29.17 24.03 -1.21
N GLU A 373 30.05 24.43 -0.30
CA GLU A 373 30.39 23.66 0.89
C GLU A 373 29.10 23.48 1.70
N VAL A 374 28.42 22.34 1.52
CA VAL A 374 27.41 21.89 2.47
C VAL A 374 28.16 21.21 3.61
N ASP A 375 28.33 22.02 4.66
CA ASP A 375 28.82 21.75 6.00
C ASP A 375 28.64 20.29 6.47
N GLU A 376 29.76 19.57 6.56
CA GLU A 376 29.87 18.16 6.93
C GLU A 376 29.87 17.96 8.47
N GLN A 377 29.16 18.81 9.22
CA GLN A 377 29.19 18.81 10.70
C GLN A 377 27.85 18.78 11.42
N SER A 378 26.73 18.62 10.73
CA SER A 378 25.46 18.32 11.40
C SER A 378 24.88 17.03 10.84
N LEU A 379 24.79 16.01 11.70
CA LEU A 379 23.87 14.86 11.71
C LEU A 379 24.55 13.62 12.30
N ALA A 380 24.88 13.71 13.59
CA ALA A 380 24.87 12.55 14.48
C ALA A 380 23.42 12.34 15.00
N PRO A 381 23.05 11.13 15.40
CA PRO A 381 21.76 10.53 15.10
C PRO A 381 20.66 11.00 16.06
N ALA A 382 19.65 11.68 15.54
CA ALA A 382 18.38 11.84 16.25
C ALA A 382 17.56 10.56 16.06
N SER A 383 17.81 9.60 16.94
CA SER A 383 16.86 8.54 17.24
C SER A 383 15.52 9.16 17.64
N GLY A 384 14.50 8.92 16.83
CA GLY A 384 13.11 9.05 17.24
C GLY A 384 12.24 9.88 16.30
N VAL A 385 11.25 9.18 15.76
CA VAL A 385 9.93 9.70 15.36
C VAL A 385 9.84 10.28 13.94
N SER A 386 9.39 9.39 13.04
CA SER A 386 8.52 9.65 11.87
C SER A 386 8.78 10.92 11.05
N GLY A 387 9.54 10.75 9.96
CA GLY A 387 9.61 11.68 8.85
C GLY A 387 9.91 10.93 7.55
N ASP A 388 8.91 10.89 6.67
CA ASP A 388 8.92 10.63 5.22
C ASP A 388 9.92 9.64 4.61
N GLY A 389 9.37 8.62 3.95
CA GLY A 389 10.11 7.67 3.10
C GLY A 389 10.96 8.30 2.00
N ILE A 390 10.79 9.61 1.73
CA ILE A 390 11.63 10.39 0.82
C ILE A 390 13.02 10.63 1.41
N SER A 391 13.15 10.96 2.71
CA SER A 391 14.46 11.18 3.35
C SER A 391 15.29 9.88 3.38
N ALA A 392 14.64 8.76 3.72
CA ALA A 392 15.28 7.45 3.69
C ALA A 392 15.69 7.05 2.25
N SER A 393 14.87 7.38 1.24
CA SER A 393 15.22 7.13 -0.17
C SER A 393 16.38 7.99 -0.66
N ILE A 394 16.49 9.24 -0.20
CA ILE A 394 17.62 10.13 -0.53
C ILE A 394 18.92 9.59 0.06
N GLU A 395 18.88 9.10 1.30
CA GLU A 395 20.02 8.44 1.93
C GLU A 395 20.45 7.16 1.19
N GLU A 396 19.48 6.34 0.76
CA GLU A 396 19.74 5.13 -0.06
C GLU A 396 20.41 5.47 -1.41
N LEU A 397 19.93 6.51 -2.10
CA LEU A 397 20.51 6.97 -3.36
C LEU A 397 21.93 7.51 -3.17
N HIS A 398 22.19 8.21 -2.05
CA HIS A 398 23.52 8.72 -1.72
C HIS A 398 24.51 7.59 -1.42
N LEU A 399 24.09 6.55 -0.68
CA LEU A 399 24.89 5.33 -0.44
C LEU A 399 25.23 4.61 -1.75
N LEU A 400 24.29 4.54 -2.69
CA LEU A 400 24.51 3.92 -3.99
C LEU A 400 25.43 4.76 -4.88
N SER A 401 25.38 6.09 -4.78
CA SER A 401 26.31 7.00 -5.47
C SER A 401 27.79 6.71 -5.09
N LYS A 402 28.06 6.48 -3.81
CA LYS A 402 29.39 6.08 -3.32
C LYS A 402 29.87 4.75 -3.90
N PHE A 403 28.96 3.78 -4.07
CA PHE A 403 29.26 2.52 -4.75
C PHE A 403 29.56 2.73 -6.24
N HIS A 404 28.74 3.54 -6.93
CA HIS A 404 28.96 3.84 -8.35
C HIS A 404 30.26 4.59 -8.61
N TYR A 405 30.68 5.48 -7.70
CA TYR A 405 31.98 6.13 -7.78
C TYR A 405 33.12 5.09 -7.80
N ARG A 406 33.10 4.13 -6.86
CA ARG A 406 34.09 3.04 -6.80
C ARG A 406 34.09 2.18 -8.07
N TYR A 407 32.90 1.81 -8.54
CA TYR A 407 32.73 1.03 -9.75
C TYR A 407 33.30 1.76 -10.98
N ASN A 408 33.00 3.05 -11.13
CA ASN A 408 33.45 3.86 -12.26
C ASN A 408 34.97 4.04 -12.24
N ARG A 409 35.58 4.23 -11.07
CA ARG A 409 37.04 4.31 -10.94
C ARG A 409 37.73 3.03 -11.40
N ALA A 410 37.29 1.88 -10.89
CA ALA A 410 37.83 0.59 -11.33
C ALA A 410 37.61 0.34 -12.83
N ALA A 411 36.47 0.80 -13.38
CA ALA A 411 36.20 0.71 -14.82
C ALA A 411 37.15 1.60 -15.66
N LEU A 412 37.48 2.80 -15.18
CA LEU A 412 38.47 3.69 -15.82
C LEU A 412 39.87 3.07 -15.81
N ASP A 413 40.29 2.50 -14.68
CA ASP A 413 41.59 1.85 -14.55
C ASP A 413 41.69 0.62 -15.46
N ARG A 414 40.62 -0.20 -15.53
CA ARG A 414 40.53 -1.30 -16.50
C ARG A 414 40.71 -0.81 -17.94
N LEU A 415 40.00 0.27 -18.33
CA LEU A 415 40.12 0.84 -19.67
C LEU A 415 41.52 1.40 -19.96
N ALA A 416 42.17 2.00 -18.96
CA ALA A 416 43.55 2.49 -19.08
C ALA A 416 44.54 1.32 -19.28
N LEU A 417 44.39 0.24 -18.52
CA LEU A 417 45.18 -0.98 -18.67
C LEU A 417 44.97 -1.65 -20.03
N GLU A 418 43.73 -1.71 -20.52
CA GLU A 418 43.40 -2.24 -21.85
C GLU A 418 44.08 -1.43 -22.97
N ARG A 419 44.01 -0.09 -22.90
CA ARG A 419 44.72 0.77 -23.86
C ARG A 419 46.23 0.60 -23.80
N ARG A 420 46.80 0.49 -22.60
CA ARG A 420 48.24 0.26 -22.44
C ARG A 420 48.66 -1.11 -22.98
N LYS A 421 47.87 -2.15 -22.73
CA LYS A 421 48.09 -3.49 -23.28
C LYS A 421 48.04 -3.47 -24.82
N ALA A 422 47.05 -2.81 -25.41
CA ALA A 422 46.94 -2.68 -26.86
C ALA A 422 48.18 -1.99 -27.46
N ARG A 423 48.63 -0.87 -26.86
CA ARG A 423 49.86 -0.18 -27.27
C ARG A 423 51.09 -1.08 -27.16
N LEU A 424 51.26 -1.77 -26.03
CA LEU A 424 52.40 -2.69 -25.84
C LEU A 424 52.35 -3.87 -26.83
N GLN A 425 51.18 -4.34 -27.22
CA GLN A 425 51.03 -5.37 -28.26
C GLN A 425 51.43 -4.83 -29.64
N GLU A 426 51.04 -3.60 -29.98
CA GLU A 426 51.48 -2.93 -31.21
C GLU A 426 53.00 -2.75 -31.23
N GLU A 427 53.58 -2.23 -30.15
CA GLU A 427 55.04 -2.10 -30.00
C GLU A 427 55.74 -3.45 -30.08
N ASN A 428 55.22 -4.51 -29.43
CA ASN A 428 55.79 -5.85 -29.51
C ASN A 428 55.73 -6.40 -30.95
N ASN A 429 54.62 -6.16 -31.65
CA ASN A 429 54.49 -6.55 -33.06
C ASN A 429 55.46 -5.79 -33.96
N GLN A 430 55.66 -4.49 -33.72
CA GLN A 430 56.66 -3.68 -34.42
C GLN A 430 58.08 -4.16 -34.12
N LEU A 431 58.42 -4.43 -32.87
CA LEU A 431 59.73 -4.95 -32.48
C LEU A 431 59.97 -6.33 -33.09
N ARG A 432 58.97 -7.22 -33.08
CA ARG A 432 59.05 -8.52 -33.78
C ARG A 432 59.24 -8.34 -35.29
N PHE A 433 58.58 -7.35 -35.89
CA PHE A 433 58.76 -7.02 -37.30
C PHE A 433 60.17 -6.50 -37.60
N VAL A 434 60.69 -5.57 -36.79
CA VAL A 434 62.07 -5.05 -36.93
C VAL A 434 63.10 -6.14 -36.68
N LEU A 435 62.91 -7.00 -35.68
CA LEU A 435 63.78 -8.13 -35.41
C LEU A 435 63.76 -9.12 -36.58
N LYS A 436 62.58 -9.40 -37.14
CA LYS A 436 62.45 -10.21 -38.35
C LYS A 436 63.21 -9.58 -39.51
N GLN A 437 63.05 -8.27 -39.75
CA GLN A 437 63.79 -7.55 -40.79
C GLN A 437 65.31 -7.58 -40.57
N TYR A 438 65.78 -7.48 -39.32
CA TYR A 438 67.20 -7.57 -38.97
C TYR A 438 67.76 -8.98 -39.20
N LEU A 439 67.03 -10.02 -38.78
CA LEU A 439 67.41 -11.41 -39.04
C LEU A 439 67.38 -11.75 -40.53
N ASP A 440 66.39 -11.23 -41.26
CA ASP A 440 66.30 -11.31 -42.72
C ASP A 440 67.45 -10.56 -43.41
N GLY A 441 67.97 -9.49 -42.80
CA GLY A 441 69.16 -8.77 -43.29
C GLY A 441 70.48 -9.51 -43.05
N ILE A 442 70.56 -10.37 -42.03
CA ILE A 442 71.77 -11.14 -41.68
C ILE A 442 71.76 -12.55 -42.30
N SER A 443 70.59 -13.17 -42.40
CA SER A 443 70.42 -14.52 -42.93
C SER A 443 69.97 -14.48 -44.40
N VAL A 444 70.62 -15.26 -45.25
CA VAL A 444 70.22 -15.40 -46.65
C VAL A 444 69.15 -16.49 -46.72
N SER A 445 67.88 -16.09 -46.79
CA SER A 445 66.73 -17.00 -46.92
C SER A 445 66.01 -16.77 -48.25
N GLU A 446 65.23 -17.74 -48.71
CA GLU A 446 64.53 -17.63 -50.01
C GLU A 446 63.55 -16.43 -50.03
N ALA A 447 62.98 -16.06 -48.88
CA ALA A 447 62.12 -14.90 -48.73
C ALA A 447 62.89 -13.58 -48.95
N THR A 448 64.15 -13.51 -48.51
CA THR A 448 64.96 -12.28 -48.59
C THR A 448 65.57 -12.06 -49.97
N LEU A 449 65.67 -13.10 -50.80
CA LEU A 449 66.03 -13.00 -52.22
C LEU A 449 64.86 -12.59 -53.12
N LYS A 450 63.61 -12.84 -52.71
CA LYS A 450 62.40 -12.46 -53.45
C LYS A 450 61.98 -11.00 -53.17
N SER A 451 62.25 -10.48 -51.99
CA SER A 451 62.02 -9.07 -51.63
C SER A 451 63.19 -8.18 -52.05
N GLU A 452 62.93 -6.89 -52.29
CA GLU A 452 63.98 -5.90 -52.55
C GLU A 452 65.03 -5.93 -51.44
N ASN A 453 66.30 -6.16 -51.80
CA ASN A 453 67.38 -6.43 -50.87
C ASN A 453 68.68 -5.74 -51.33
N PRO A 454 69.65 -5.51 -50.43
CA PRO A 454 70.93 -4.91 -50.80
C PRO A 454 71.93 -5.93 -51.37
N LEU A 455 71.59 -7.23 -51.33
CA LEU A 455 72.43 -8.33 -51.81
C LEU A 455 72.37 -8.50 -53.34
N LEU A 456 71.23 -8.19 -53.97
CA LEU A 456 71.05 -8.27 -55.43
C LEU A 456 70.28 -7.03 -55.93
N VAL A 457 71.03 -5.97 -56.24
CA VAL A 457 70.45 -4.70 -56.70
C VAL A 457 70.15 -4.77 -58.20
N VAL A 458 68.87 -4.88 -58.55
CA VAL A 458 68.40 -4.83 -59.94
C VAL A 458 67.76 -3.47 -60.19
N ASN A 459 68.24 -2.75 -61.22
CA ASN A 459 67.71 -1.44 -61.63
C ASN A 459 67.65 -0.38 -60.51
N GLY A 460 68.64 -0.37 -59.62
CA GLY A 460 68.74 0.61 -58.53
C GLY A 460 67.67 0.47 -57.44
N ARG A 461 66.90 -0.62 -57.42
CA ARG A 461 65.89 -0.89 -56.38
C ARG A 461 66.56 -1.57 -55.19
N THR A 462 66.65 -0.85 -54.07
CA THR A 462 67.21 -1.34 -52.81
C THR A 462 66.41 -0.84 -51.63
N ASN A 463 66.29 -1.66 -50.58
CA ASN A 463 65.66 -1.32 -49.31
C ASN A 463 66.58 -0.56 -48.32
N ALA A 464 67.84 -0.27 -48.69
CA ALA A 464 68.81 0.46 -47.87
C ALA A 464 69.05 1.89 -48.42
N PRO A 465 69.23 2.90 -47.56
CA PRO A 465 69.53 4.26 -48.02
C PRO A 465 70.93 4.31 -48.66
N LEU A 466 70.98 4.52 -49.98
CA LEU A 466 72.21 4.82 -50.71
C LEU A 466 72.72 6.20 -50.26
N ARG A 467 73.84 6.21 -49.52
CA ARG A 467 74.49 7.42 -49.03
C ARG A 467 74.96 8.26 -50.23
N HIS A 468 74.29 9.38 -50.48
CA HIS A 468 74.72 10.35 -51.50
C HIS A 468 75.84 11.22 -50.90
N GLU A 469 77.10 10.89 -51.19
CA GLU A 469 78.17 11.88 -51.04
C GLU A 469 78.09 12.88 -52.20
N ARG A 470 78.07 14.18 -51.88
CA ARG A 470 77.99 15.25 -52.86
C ARG A 470 79.18 15.15 -53.81
N GLY A 471 78.95 14.84 -55.09
CA GLY A 471 79.91 15.23 -56.13
C GLY A 471 80.07 14.37 -57.36
N ASP A 472 79.67 13.09 -57.40
CA ASP A 472 79.92 12.24 -58.57
C ASP A 472 78.67 11.49 -59.07
N PRO A 473 78.43 11.40 -60.40
CA PRO A 473 77.33 10.63 -60.97
C PRO A 473 77.62 9.12 -60.84
N VAL A 474 76.70 8.39 -60.22
CA VAL A 474 76.76 6.93 -60.06
C VAL A 474 76.72 6.26 -61.43
N HIS A 475 77.80 5.54 -61.78
CA HIS A 475 77.85 4.68 -62.94
C HIS A 475 76.98 3.43 -62.66
N VAL A 476 75.73 3.44 -63.14
CA VAL A 476 74.86 2.26 -63.12
C VAL A 476 75.35 1.31 -64.22
N THR A 477 75.95 0.17 -63.85
CA THR A 477 76.14 -0.94 -64.80
C THR A 477 74.79 -1.54 -65.13
N VAL A 478 74.26 -1.17 -66.30
CA VAL A 478 73.10 -1.83 -66.92
C VAL A 478 73.61 -3.13 -67.55
N VAL A 479 73.28 -4.26 -66.94
CA VAL A 479 73.41 -5.57 -67.60
C VAL A 479 72.08 -5.83 -68.31
N GLU A 480 72.01 -5.55 -69.61
CA GLU A 480 70.90 -5.99 -70.45
C GLU A 480 70.94 -7.52 -70.56
N ALA A 481 70.03 -8.20 -69.86
CA ALA A 481 69.78 -9.62 -70.09
C ALA A 481 69.07 -9.77 -71.44
N SER A 482 69.84 -10.22 -72.43
CA SER A 482 69.37 -10.61 -73.75
C SER A 482 68.15 -11.53 -73.68
N PHE A 483 67.07 -11.13 -74.35
CA PHE A 483 65.90 -11.93 -74.67
C PHE A 483 66.28 -13.35 -75.11
N VAL A 484 65.90 -14.36 -74.33
CA VAL A 484 65.74 -15.73 -74.82
C VAL A 484 64.25 -16.02 -74.95
N LYS A 485 63.76 -15.98 -76.19
CA LYS A 485 62.52 -16.64 -76.60
C LYS A 485 62.69 -18.14 -76.37
N SER A 486 61.90 -18.72 -75.47
CA SER A 486 61.57 -20.15 -75.53
C SER A 486 60.16 -20.31 -76.08
N ALA A 487 60.10 -20.84 -77.29
CA ALA A 487 58.89 -21.23 -77.97
C ALA A 487 58.30 -22.51 -77.34
N GLN A 488 56.96 -22.52 -77.28
CA GLN A 488 56.03 -23.64 -77.51
C GLN A 488 56.08 -24.93 -76.65
N ARG A 489 54.89 -25.20 -76.10
CA ARG A 489 53.98 -26.36 -76.33
C ARG A 489 53.77 -27.34 -75.16
N VAL A 490 52.46 -27.48 -74.90
CA VAL A 490 51.69 -28.47 -74.11
C VAL A 490 51.70 -28.27 -72.59
#